data_AF-A0A1G6E5M9-F1
#
_entry.id   AF-A0A1G6E5M9-F1
#
_cell.length_a   1.000
_cell.length_b   1.000
_cell.length_c   1.000
_cell.angle_alpha   90.00
_cell.angle_beta   90.00
_cell.angle_gamma   90.00
#
_symmetry.space_group_name_H-M   'P 1'
#
loop_
_entity.id
_entity.type
_entity.pdbx_description
1 polymer ?
#
loop_
_entity_poly.entity_id
_entity_poly.type
_entity_poly.pdbx_seq_one_letter_code
_entity_poly.pdbx_strand_id
1 'polypeptide(L)'
;MSGTVTRFIGGSPGRVVFQLIAMSFVVGVILSLLGVSPYDILNGLERLVMRIYNMGFGTIEWIFRYFLLGAVVVIPIWLIMRLLRVGRREG
;
A
#
# COMPACT_ATOMS: atom_id res chain seq x y z
N MET A 1 -6.18 -8.81 -30.53
CA MET A 1 -4.93 -8.67 -29.78
C MET A 1 -4.83 -9.80 -28.73
N SER A 2 -4.56 -11.05 -29.15
CA SER A 2 -4.54 -12.22 -28.24
C SER A 2 -3.23 -13.04 -28.27
N GLY A 3 -2.20 -12.54 -28.97
CA GLY A 3 -0.94 -13.28 -29.20
C GLY A 3 0.15 -13.12 -28.13
N THR A 4 -0.11 -12.35 -27.06
CA THR A 4 0.88 -12.06 -26.00
C THR A 4 0.76 -13.03 -24.84
N VAL A 5 -0.46 -13.39 -24.42
CA VAL A 5 -0.71 -14.28 -23.27
C VAL A 5 -0.14 -15.68 -23.52
N THR A 6 -0.25 -16.22 -24.73
CA THR A 6 0.28 -17.55 -25.09
C THR A 6 1.81 -17.64 -25.09
N ARG A 7 2.52 -16.50 -25.26
CA ARG A 7 4.00 -16.47 -25.24
C ARG A 7 4.57 -16.33 -23.82
N PHE A 8 3.85 -15.67 -22.90
CA PHE A 8 4.16 -15.69 -21.47
C PHE A 8 3.85 -17.04 -20.80
N ILE A 9 2.93 -17.81 -21.40
CA ILE A 9 2.59 -19.20 -21.05
C ILE A 9 3.46 -20.21 -21.87
N GLY A 10 4.45 -19.71 -22.62
CA GLY A 10 5.30 -20.49 -23.54
C GLY A 10 6.45 -21.27 -22.89
N GLY A 11 6.71 -21.07 -21.61
CA GLY A 11 7.39 -22.05 -20.75
C GLY A 11 6.33 -22.71 -19.90
N SER A 12 6.33 -24.05 -19.77
CA SER A 12 5.24 -24.80 -19.13
C SER A 12 4.80 -24.13 -17.82
N PRO A 13 3.68 -23.40 -17.78
CA PRO A 13 3.26 -22.65 -16.59
C PRO A 13 3.04 -23.59 -15.41
N GLY A 14 2.68 -24.85 -15.69
CA GLY A 14 2.64 -25.93 -14.70
C GLY A 14 3.98 -26.20 -14.01
N ARG A 15 5.12 -26.03 -14.70
CA ARG A 15 6.45 -26.13 -14.08
C ARG A 15 6.70 -24.99 -13.12
N VAL A 16 6.26 -23.77 -13.45
CA VAL A 16 6.40 -22.62 -12.55
C VAL A 16 5.53 -22.82 -11.31
N VAL A 17 4.27 -23.24 -11.48
CA VAL A 17 3.38 -23.56 -10.35
C VAL A 17 3.96 -24.68 -9.49
N PHE A 18 4.44 -25.77 -10.09
CA PHE A 18 5.07 -26.87 -9.37
C PHE A 18 6.34 -26.43 -8.64
N GLN A 19 7.16 -25.60 -9.28
CA GLN A 19 8.36 -25.05 -8.68
C GLN A 19 8.02 -24.08 -7.54
N LEU A 20 6.97 -23.27 -7.65
CA LEU A 20 6.48 -22.41 -6.58
C LEU A 20 5.99 -23.23 -5.38
N ILE A 21 5.23 -24.30 -5.63
CA ILE A 21 4.76 -25.21 -4.58
C ILE A 21 5.96 -25.88 -3.89
N ALA A 22 6.89 -26.44 -4.66
CA ALA A 22 8.09 -27.09 -4.14
C ALA A 22 8.97 -26.10 -3.35
N MET A 23 9.19 -24.90 -3.88
CA MET A 23 9.99 -23.86 -3.23
C MET A 23 9.32 -23.36 -1.96
N SER A 24 7.99 -23.17 -1.97
CA SER A 24 7.21 -22.80 -0.79
C SER A 24 7.28 -23.86 0.31
N PHE A 25 7.24 -25.14 -0.07
CA PHE A 25 7.41 -26.26 0.87
C PHE A 25 8.81 -26.26 1.50
N VAL A 26 9.86 -26.15 0.69
CA VAL A 26 11.25 -26.09 1.16
C VAL A 26 11.46 -24.92 2.12
N VAL A 27 10.97 -23.72 1.76
CA VAL A 27 11.05 -22.54 2.62
C VAL A 27 10.28 -22.76 3.92
N GLY A 28 9.08 -23.37 3.87
CA GLY A 28 8.30 -23.72 5.05
C GLY A 28 9.01 -24.66 5.99
N VAL A 29 9.69 -25.69 5.47
CA VAL A 29 10.52 -26.61 6.26
C VAL A 29 11.69 -25.86 6.89
N ILE A 30 12.40 -25.01 6.15
CA ILE A 30 13.52 -24.21 6.68
C ILE A 30 13.06 -23.30 7.82
N LEU A 31 11.93 -22.60 7.66
CA LEU A 31 11.35 -21.77 8.71
C LEU A 31 11.00 -22.59 9.96
N SER A 32 10.42 -23.77 9.77
CA SER A 32 10.11 -24.69 10.87
C SER A 32 11.36 -25.19 11.60
N LEU A 33 12.47 -25.40 10.89
CA LEU A 33 13.76 -25.77 11.48
C LEU A 33 14.38 -24.63 12.29
N LEU A 34 14.14 -23.37 11.89
CA LEU A 34 14.53 -22.18 12.64
C LEU A 34 13.59 -21.90 13.84
N GLY A 35 12.57 -22.73 14.05
CA GLY A 35 11.57 -22.55 15.10
C GLY A 35 10.58 -21.42 14.83
N VAL A 36 10.57 -20.86 13.62
CA VAL A 36 9.63 -19.82 13.19
C VAL A 36 8.43 -20.50 12.56
N SER A 37 7.30 -20.57 13.27
CA SER A 37 6.08 -21.12 12.69
C SER A 37 5.49 -20.12 11.68
N PRO A 38 4.91 -20.59 10.55
CA PRO A 38 4.22 -19.71 9.60
C PRO A 38 3.10 -18.89 10.26
N TYR A 39 2.51 -19.42 11.33
CA TYR A 39 1.45 -18.79 12.10
C TYR A 39 1.97 -17.60 12.92
N ASP A 40 3.21 -17.66 13.42
CA ASP A 40 3.84 -16.56 14.16
C ASP A 40 4.11 -15.34 13.29
N ILE A 41 4.40 -15.54 11.99
CA ILE A 41 4.59 -14.45 11.03
C ILE A 41 3.27 -13.71 10.81
N LEU A 42 2.17 -14.43 10.62
CA LEU A 42 0.83 -13.84 10.43
C LEU A 42 0.36 -13.12 11.70
N ASN A 43 0.50 -13.75 12.86
CA ASN A 43 0.16 -13.13 14.14
C ASN A 43 1.07 -11.93 14.48
N GLY A 44 2.34 -12.00 14.08
CA GLY A 44 3.28 -10.90 14.18
C GLY A 44 2.82 -9.70 13.36
N LEU A 45 2.42 -9.93 12.11
CA LEU A 45 1.88 -8.89 11.24
C LEU A 45 0.60 -8.26 11.80
N GLU A 46 -0.34 -9.07 12.27
CA GLU A 46 -1.56 -8.57 12.92
C GLU A 46 -1.24 -7.70 14.15
N ARG A 47 -0.34 -8.15 15.01
CA ARG A 47 0.12 -7.38 16.18
C ARG A 47 0.82 -6.08 15.77
N LEU A 48 1.62 -6.09 14.70
CA LEU A 48 2.27 -4.89 14.19
C LEU A 48 1.25 -3.90 13.62
N VAL A 49 0.28 -4.38 12.84
CA VAL A 49 -0.82 -3.58 12.30
C VAL A 49 -1.65 -2.97 13.43
N MET A 50 -2.04 -3.78 14.43
CA MET A 50 -2.78 -3.29 15.61
C MET A 50 -1.99 -2.27 16.42
N ARG A 51 -0.67 -2.47 16.57
CA ARG A 51 0.20 -1.52 17.28
C ARG A 51 0.31 -0.20 16.53
N ILE A 52 0.52 -0.27 15.21
CA ILE A 52 0.59 0.91 14.33
C ILE A 52 -0.76 1.63 14.29
N TYR A 53 -1.87 0.91 14.26
CA TYR A 53 -3.21 1.49 14.28
C TYR A 53 -3.48 2.20 15.62
N ASN A 54 -3.26 1.54 16.74
CA ASN A 54 -3.47 2.12 18.07
C ASN A 54 -2.54 3.31 18.37
N MET A 55 -1.28 3.29 17.89
CA MET A 55 -0.35 4.42 18.03
C MET A 55 -0.61 5.52 16.99
N GLY A 56 -0.97 5.14 15.77
CA GLY A 56 -1.14 6.02 14.62
C GLY A 56 -2.42 6.84 14.68
N PHE A 57 -3.51 6.31 15.26
CA PHE A 57 -4.77 7.05 15.39
C PHE A 57 -4.61 8.34 16.21
N GLY A 58 -3.77 8.35 17.25
CA GLY A 58 -3.47 9.58 18.00
C GLY A 58 -2.68 10.60 17.18
N THR A 59 -1.72 10.15 16.37
CA THR A 59 -0.91 11.02 15.50
C THR A 59 -1.71 11.55 14.30
N ILE A 60 -2.65 10.75 13.78
CA ILE A 60 -3.52 11.13 12.65
C ILE A 60 -4.37 12.34 13.03
N GLU A 61 -4.92 12.41 14.25
CA GLU A 61 -5.69 13.58 14.69
C GLU A 61 -4.83 14.85 14.67
N TRP A 62 -3.58 14.76 15.13
CA TRP A 62 -2.64 15.89 15.13
C TRP A 62 -2.31 16.33 13.70
N ILE A 63 -2.00 15.40 12.80
CA ILE A 63 -1.76 15.70 11.37
C ILE A 63 -2.98 16.38 10.75
N PHE A 64 -4.18 15.87 11.02
CA PHE A 64 -5.42 16.43 10.49
C PHE A 64 -5.66 17.84 11.01
N ARG A 65 -5.43 18.11 12.31
CA ARG A 65 -5.51 19.47 12.88
C ARG A 65 -4.54 20.44 12.21
N TYR A 66 -3.28 20.05 12.00
CA TYR A 66 -2.29 20.89 11.31
C TYR A 66 -2.62 21.09 9.83
N PHE A 67 -3.14 20.07 9.16
CA PHE A 67 -3.64 20.17 7.79
C PHE A 67 -4.82 21.14 7.71
N LEU A 68 -5.77 21.08 8.64
CA LEU A 68 -6.89 22.03 8.73
C LEU A 68 -6.40 23.46 8.98
N LEU A 69 -5.41 23.65 9.87
CA LEU A 69 -4.80 24.97 10.09
C LEU A 69 -4.19 25.55 8.81
N GLY A 70 -3.46 24.72 8.04
CA GLY A 70 -2.95 25.12 6.74
C GLY A 70 -4.07 25.40 5.73
N ALA A 71 -5.11 24.55 5.71
CA ALA A 71 -6.26 24.69 4.82
C ALA A 71 -7.02 26.00 5.05
N VAL A 72 -7.16 26.45 6.31
CA VAL A 72 -7.76 27.74 6.67
C VAL A 72 -7.06 28.91 5.99
N VAL A 73 -5.75 28.82 5.74
CA VAL A 73 -4.97 29.87 5.06
C VAL A 73 -4.94 29.66 3.55
N VAL A 74 -4.71 28.43 3.09
CA VAL A 74 -4.54 28.13 1.66
C VAL A 74 -5.84 28.27 0.88
N ILE A 75 -6.97 27.85 1.46
CA ILE A 75 -8.27 27.88 0.77
C ILE A 75 -8.70 29.32 0.40
N PRO A 76 -8.68 30.31 1.31
CA PRO A 76 -9.01 31.70 0.97
C PRO A 76 -8.07 32.29 -0.07
N ILE A 77 -6.76 32.07 0.06
CA ILE A 77 -5.76 32.57 -0.88
C ILE A 77 -6.02 31.99 -2.28
N TRP A 78 -6.24 30.68 -2.35
CA TRP A 78 -6.61 30.00 -3.60
C TRP A 78 -7.89 30.55 -4.20
N LEU A 79 -8.93 30.78 -3.39
CA LEU A 79 -10.22 31.30 -3.83
C LEU A 79 -10.09 32.71 -4.43
N ILE A 80 -9.34 33.60 -3.78
CA ILE A 80 -9.07 34.96 -4.28
C ILE A 80 -8.30 34.88 -5.61
N MET A 81 -7.22 34.10 -5.66
CA MET A 81 -6.44 33.93 -6.90
C MET A 81 -7.29 33.33 -8.03
N ARG A 82 -8.19 32.39 -7.70
CA ARG A 82 -9.11 31.78 -8.66
C ARG A 82 -10.09 32.81 -9.21
N LEU A 83 -10.71 33.61 -8.34
CA LEU A 83 -11.69 34.62 -8.74
C LEU A 83 -11.05 35.70 -9.61
N LEU A 84 -9.84 36.16 -9.26
CA LEU A 84 -9.07 37.12 -10.06
C LEU A 84 -8.68 36.56 -11.43
N ARG A 85 -8.38 35.27 -11.53
CA ARG A 85 -8.07 34.61 -12.81
C ARG A 85 -9.30 34.40 -13.68
N VAL A 86 -10.47 34.14 -13.08
CA VAL A 86 -11.73 34.02 -13.82
C VAL A 86 -12.14 35.37 -14.41
N GLY A 87 -12.10 36.44 -13.62
CA GLY A 87 -12.46 37.79 -14.10
C GLY A 87 -11.53 38.37 -15.18
N ARG A 88 -10.29 37.87 -15.31
CA ARG A 88 -9.34 38.32 -16.36
C ARG A 88 -9.53 37.60 -17.71
N ARG A 89 -10.29 36.51 -17.78
CA ARG A 89 -10.47 35.74 -19.02
C ARG A 89 -11.58 36.29 -19.93
N GLU A 90 -12.33 37.29 -19.47
CA GLU A 90 -13.44 37.91 -20.20
C GLU A 90 -13.14 39.36 -20.66
N GLY A 91 -11.87 39.81 -20.57
CA GLY A 91 -11.42 41.13 -21.05
C GLY A 91 -10.37 41.02 -22.15
#